data_AF-A0A7J3J567-F1
#
_entry.id   AF-A0A7J3J567-F1
#
_cell.length_a   1.000
_cell.length_b   1.000
_cell.length_c   1.000
_cell.angle_alpha   90.00
_cell.angle_beta   90.00
_cell.angle_gamma   90.00
#
_symmetry.space_group_name_H-M   'P 1'
#
loop_
_entity.id
_entity.type
_entity.pdbx_description
1 polymer ?
#
loop_
_entity_poly.entity_id
_entity_poly.type
_entity_poly.pdbx_seq_one_letter_code
_entity_poly.pdbx_strand_id
1 'polypeptide(L)'
;LVEGAWGVATGGGMSPVGNPPYYDTLWFQIANKLALKRNIEGLIGGGPWVYSEPCTEMVVHELAYMTLPIAIVSDFLICACAAQGAPFDYVTGMEARIVSEITDASLGMSLEDANDWAKTIFEKHLKNKIPQKGKTFQECYDLKTLTPSREYIELYEKAKKEYADLGLKVE
;
A
#
# COMPACT_ATOMS: atom_id res chain seq x y z
N LEU A 1 -22.18 13.55 6.67
CA LEU A 1 -21.39 14.23 5.61
C LEU A 1 -21.80 15.69 5.63
N VAL A 2 -20.86 16.61 5.86
CA VAL A 2 -21.15 18.05 5.89
C VAL A 2 -21.22 18.54 4.44
N GLU A 3 -22.31 19.20 4.07
CA GLU A 3 -22.43 19.87 2.76
C GLU A 3 -21.26 20.86 2.57
N GLY A 4 -20.55 20.76 1.44
CA GLY A 4 -19.41 21.63 1.13
C GLY A 4 -18.03 21.12 1.60
N ALA A 5 -17.93 19.94 2.20
CA ALA A 5 -16.64 19.32 2.49
C ALA A 5 -15.93 18.92 1.18
N TRP A 6 -14.70 19.39 1.01
CA TRP A 6 -13.82 19.05 -0.11
C TRP A 6 -12.59 18.31 0.40
N GLY A 7 -11.98 17.49 -0.46
CA GLY A 7 -10.82 16.70 -0.10
C GLY A 7 -9.73 16.79 -1.16
N VAL A 8 -8.49 16.64 -0.72
CA VAL A 8 -7.31 16.55 -1.58
C VAL A 8 -6.74 15.16 -1.45
N ALA A 9 -6.60 14.46 -2.56
CA ALA A 9 -5.84 13.22 -2.62
C ALA A 9 -4.43 13.51 -3.12
N THR A 10 -3.41 13.07 -2.38
CA THR A 10 -2.02 13.15 -2.82
C THR A 10 -1.43 11.78 -3.05
N GLY A 11 -0.70 11.65 -4.15
CA GLY A 11 0.06 10.47 -4.51
C GLY A 11 1.50 10.83 -4.86
N GLY A 12 2.40 9.89 -4.64
CA GLY A 12 3.78 9.97 -5.11
C GLY A 12 3.89 9.25 -6.45
N GLY A 13 4.18 9.99 -7.52
CA GLY A 13 4.51 9.40 -8.80
C GLY A 13 5.86 8.69 -8.73
N MET A 14 5.88 7.44 -9.14
CA MET A 14 7.05 6.58 -9.11
C MET A 14 7.63 6.45 -10.52
N SER A 15 8.92 6.75 -10.73
CA SER A 15 9.56 6.64 -12.04
C SER A 15 9.42 5.21 -12.57
N PRO A 16 8.99 4.99 -13.83
CA PRO A 16 8.90 3.66 -14.43
C PRO A 16 10.28 3.05 -14.77
N VAL A 17 11.36 3.84 -14.64
CA VAL A 17 12.73 3.44 -14.98
C VAL A 17 13.64 3.56 -13.76
N GLY A 18 14.42 2.50 -13.49
CA GLY A 18 15.42 2.46 -12.42
C GLY A 18 14.95 1.70 -11.18
N ASN A 19 15.75 1.75 -10.12
CA ASN A 19 15.35 1.21 -8.82
C ASN A 19 14.17 2.03 -8.29
N PRO A 20 13.12 1.37 -7.76
CA PRO A 20 12.03 2.04 -7.07
C PRO A 20 12.56 3.00 -5.98
N PRO A 21 12.25 4.31 -6.05
CA PRO A 21 12.61 5.25 -5.01
C PRO A 21 11.59 5.15 -3.86
N TYR A 22 11.43 3.95 -3.28
CA TYR A 22 10.45 3.65 -2.24
C TYR A 22 10.54 4.65 -1.08
N TYR A 23 11.76 4.86 -0.59
CA TYR A 23 12.03 5.75 0.54
C TYR A 23 11.65 7.19 0.20
N ASP A 24 12.17 7.73 -0.91
CA ASP A 24 11.93 9.13 -1.28
C ASP A 24 10.45 9.38 -1.58
N THR A 25 9.79 8.43 -2.22
CA THR A 25 8.36 8.52 -2.55
C THR A 25 7.52 8.52 -1.27
N LEU A 26 7.75 7.57 -0.37
CA LEU A 26 7.02 7.49 0.88
C LEU A 26 7.27 8.74 1.73
N TRP A 27 8.54 9.13 1.90
CA TRP A 27 8.91 10.31 2.67
C TRP A 27 8.24 11.58 2.14
N PHE A 28 8.26 11.78 0.81
CA PHE A 28 7.59 12.91 0.19
C PHE A 28 6.08 12.89 0.45
N GLN A 29 5.44 11.73 0.30
CA GLN A 29 4.00 11.61 0.56
C GLN A 29 3.64 11.95 2.01
N ILE A 30 4.41 11.47 2.99
CA ILE A 30 4.17 11.75 4.40
C ILE A 30 4.39 13.24 4.70
N ALA A 31 5.52 13.80 4.27
CA ALA A 31 5.84 15.21 4.49
C ALA A 31 4.79 16.14 3.86
N ASN A 32 4.36 15.85 2.63
CA ASN A 32 3.34 16.61 1.94
C ASN A 32 1.99 16.55 2.68
N LYS A 33 1.52 15.36 3.07
CA LYS A 33 0.24 15.18 3.78
C LYS A 33 0.23 15.89 5.13
N LEU A 34 1.32 15.81 5.90
CA LEU A 34 1.47 16.54 7.16
C LEU A 34 1.45 18.05 6.96
N ALA A 35 2.06 18.55 5.88
CA ALA A 35 1.99 19.97 5.54
C ALA A 35 0.57 20.39 5.15
N LEU A 36 -0.14 19.61 4.32
CA LEU A 36 -1.51 19.92 3.94
C LEU A 36 -2.44 19.92 5.16
N LYS A 37 -2.36 18.89 6.02
CA LYS A 37 -3.16 18.82 7.26
C LYS A 37 -2.98 20.03 8.18
N ARG A 38 -1.79 20.65 8.18
CA ARG A 38 -1.50 21.85 9.00
C ARG A 38 -1.99 23.15 8.37
N ASN A 39 -2.17 23.19 7.04
CA ASN A 39 -2.36 24.45 6.31
C ASN A 39 -3.68 24.53 5.54
N ILE A 40 -4.46 23.45 5.49
CA ILE A 40 -5.68 23.36 4.70
C ILE A 40 -6.82 22.79 5.54
N GLU A 41 -7.99 23.43 5.46
CA GLU A 41 -9.25 23.00 6.09
C GLU A 41 -10.04 22.07 5.15
N GLY A 42 -9.45 20.92 4.80
CA GLY A 42 -10.04 19.91 3.91
C GLY A 42 -9.55 18.51 4.25
N LEU A 43 -10.28 17.48 3.82
CA LEU A 43 -9.89 16.09 4.07
C LEU A 43 -8.67 15.74 3.23
N ILE A 44 -7.63 15.15 3.84
CA ILE A 44 -6.40 14.79 3.16
C ILE A 44 -6.33 13.28 2.99
N GLY A 45 -6.36 12.82 1.75
CA GLY A 45 -6.27 11.40 1.42
C GLY A 45 -5.06 11.03 0.59
N GLY A 46 -4.90 9.73 0.37
CA GLY A 46 -3.88 9.17 -0.50
C GLY A 46 -3.92 7.65 -0.52
N GLY A 47 -2.97 7.04 -1.18
CA GLY A 47 -2.86 5.59 -1.20
C GLY A 47 -1.58 5.11 -1.84
N PRO A 48 -1.34 3.80 -1.79
CA PRO A 48 -0.15 3.19 -2.38
C PRO A 48 -0.33 2.94 -3.88
N TRP A 49 0.63 3.44 -4.64
CA TRP A 49 0.94 2.96 -5.99
C TRP A 49 2.26 2.22 -5.90
N VAL A 50 2.27 0.95 -6.28
CA VAL A 50 3.41 0.06 -6.09
C VAL A 50 3.89 -0.50 -7.43
N TYR A 51 5.12 -0.97 -7.47
CA TYR A 51 5.79 -1.39 -8.69
C TYR A 51 5.49 -2.83 -9.07
N SER A 52 5.50 -3.75 -8.10
CA SER A 52 5.29 -5.15 -8.42
C SER A 52 3.86 -5.40 -8.90
N GLU A 53 3.75 -6.38 -9.76
CA GLU A 53 2.50 -6.81 -10.35
C GLU A 53 1.73 -7.72 -9.36
N PRO A 54 0.41 -7.90 -9.55
CA PRO A 54 -0.43 -8.72 -8.66
C PRO A 54 0.08 -10.15 -8.52
N CYS A 55 -0.34 -10.78 -7.42
CA CYS A 55 -0.03 -12.18 -7.12
C CYS A 55 1.48 -12.45 -6.97
N THR A 56 2.20 -11.51 -6.37
CA THR A 56 3.63 -11.62 -6.05
C THR A 56 3.86 -11.41 -4.55
N GLU A 57 4.97 -11.90 -4.00
CA GLU A 57 5.31 -11.64 -2.60
C GLU A 57 5.65 -10.15 -2.42
N MET A 58 6.34 -9.57 -3.40
CA MET A 58 6.81 -8.19 -3.31
C MET A 58 5.68 -7.17 -3.32
N VAL A 59 4.60 -7.36 -4.10
CA VAL A 59 3.46 -6.41 -4.09
C VAL A 59 2.80 -6.32 -2.71
N VAL A 60 2.72 -7.44 -1.98
CA VAL A 60 2.15 -7.47 -0.62
C VAL A 60 2.99 -6.61 0.33
N HIS A 61 4.32 -6.78 0.30
CA HIS A 61 5.22 -5.99 1.16
C HIS A 61 5.33 -4.53 0.74
N GLU A 62 5.26 -4.21 -0.55
CA GLU A 62 5.21 -2.83 -1.02
C GLU A 62 3.96 -2.11 -0.55
N LEU A 63 2.79 -2.76 -0.66
CA LEU A 63 1.52 -2.22 -0.19
C LEU A 63 1.57 -1.99 1.32
N ALA A 64 2.06 -2.96 2.10
CA ALA A 64 2.13 -2.81 3.54
C ALA A 64 3.12 -1.70 3.96
N TYR A 65 4.30 -1.65 3.34
CA TYR A 65 5.32 -0.61 3.56
C TYR A 65 4.79 0.79 3.34
N MET A 66 4.05 1.01 2.26
CA MET A 66 3.51 2.33 1.93
C MET A 66 2.25 2.66 2.73
N THR A 67 1.35 1.68 2.89
CA THR A 67 0.03 1.92 3.48
C THR A 67 0.13 2.31 4.94
N LEU A 68 0.94 1.61 5.74
CA LEU A 68 0.96 1.80 7.19
C LEU A 68 1.26 3.26 7.57
N PRO A 69 2.31 3.92 7.04
CA PRO A 69 2.57 5.31 7.41
C PRO A 69 1.59 6.29 6.75
N ILE A 70 1.11 6.00 5.54
CA ILE A 70 0.13 6.85 4.84
C ILE A 70 -1.19 6.89 5.61
N ALA A 71 -1.67 5.74 6.09
CA ALA A 71 -2.90 5.61 6.86
C ALA A 71 -2.91 6.51 8.10
N ILE A 72 -1.79 6.59 8.82
CA ILE A 72 -1.67 7.40 10.04
C ILE A 72 -1.79 8.90 9.77
N VAL A 73 -1.31 9.38 8.61
CA VAL A 73 -1.29 10.81 8.27
C VAL A 73 -2.42 11.22 7.33
N SER A 74 -3.32 10.30 6.96
CA SER A 74 -4.47 10.54 6.08
C SER A 74 -5.79 10.52 6.85
N ASP A 75 -6.79 11.21 6.31
CA ASP A 75 -8.18 11.16 6.78
C ASP A 75 -8.99 10.09 6.04
N PHE A 76 -8.57 9.72 4.83
CA PHE A 76 -9.14 8.64 4.04
C PHE A 76 -8.08 8.04 3.10
N LEU A 77 -8.27 6.79 2.68
CA LEU A 77 -7.41 6.13 1.71
C LEU A 77 -8.12 5.94 0.37
N ILE A 78 -7.33 6.00 -0.71
CA ILE A 78 -7.80 5.84 -2.09
C ILE A 78 -6.92 4.89 -2.87
N CYS A 79 -7.52 3.97 -3.61
CA CYS A 79 -6.87 2.95 -4.43
C CYS A 79 -5.87 2.05 -3.69
N ALA A 80 -5.76 0.83 -4.18
CA ALA A 80 -4.55 0.04 -4.07
C ALA A 80 -4.16 -0.36 -5.50
N CYS A 81 -3.05 0.17 -5.97
CA CYS A 81 -2.73 0.17 -7.40
C CYS A 81 -1.38 -0.56 -7.62
N ALA A 82 -1.42 -1.84 -8.00
CA ALA A 82 -0.26 -2.62 -8.42
C ALA A 82 0.22 -2.24 -9.83
N ALA A 83 1.45 -2.64 -10.19
CA ALA A 83 2.03 -2.39 -11.51
C ALA A 83 1.98 -0.90 -11.94
N GLN A 84 2.02 0.02 -10.98
CA GLN A 84 1.83 1.47 -11.15
C GLN A 84 0.48 1.87 -11.79
N GLY A 85 -0.49 0.94 -11.91
CA GLY A 85 -1.73 1.15 -12.65
C GLY A 85 -1.54 1.38 -14.15
N ALA A 86 -0.39 1.00 -14.71
CA ALA A 86 -0.05 1.27 -16.12
C ALA A 86 -0.55 0.18 -17.09
N PRO A 87 -0.35 -1.13 -16.84
CA PRO A 87 -0.81 -2.17 -17.76
C PRO A 87 -2.27 -2.60 -17.50
N PHE A 88 -2.95 -3.03 -18.57
CA PHE A 88 -4.34 -3.53 -18.51
C PHE A 88 -4.45 -4.80 -17.65
N ASP A 89 -5.49 -4.85 -16.82
CA ASP A 89 -5.85 -6.01 -16.00
C ASP A 89 -4.85 -6.38 -14.89
N TYR A 90 -3.90 -5.52 -14.53
CA TYR A 90 -2.94 -5.75 -13.42
C TYR A 90 -3.36 -5.09 -12.10
N VAL A 91 -4.66 -4.92 -11.85
CA VAL A 91 -5.19 -4.42 -10.58
C VAL A 91 -6.38 -5.29 -10.18
N THR A 92 -6.43 -5.72 -8.91
CA THR A 92 -7.39 -6.71 -8.41
C THR A 92 -8.00 -6.27 -7.08
N GLY A 93 -8.93 -7.07 -6.55
CA GLY A 93 -9.49 -6.83 -5.22
C GLY A 93 -8.54 -7.18 -4.07
N MET A 94 -7.44 -7.90 -4.32
CA MET A 94 -6.52 -8.31 -3.25
C MET A 94 -5.70 -7.14 -2.77
N GLU A 95 -5.26 -6.26 -3.67
CA GLU A 95 -4.52 -5.06 -3.26
C GLU A 95 -5.40 -4.20 -2.33
N ALA A 96 -6.69 -4.03 -2.67
CA ALA A 96 -7.63 -3.27 -1.85
C ALA A 96 -7.85 -3.91 -0.47
N ARG A 97 -7.96 -5.24 -0.40
CA ARG A 97 -8.05 -5.99 0.86
C ARG A 97 -6.82 -5.74 1.73
N ILE A 98 -5.62 -5.90 1.16
CA ILE A 98 -4.36 -5.71 1.88
C ILE A 98 -4.28 -4.30 2.46
N VAL A 99 -4.61 -3.29 1.65
CA VAL A 99 -4.60 -1.89 2.11
C VAL A 99 -5.61 -1.70 3.24
N SER A 100 -6.82 -2.22 3.12
CA SER A 100 -7.84 -2.10 4.17
C SER A 100 -7.38 -2.71 5.49
N GLU A 101 -6.94 -3.96 5.49
CA GLU A 101 -6.58 -4.67 6.71
C GLU A 101 -5.32 -4.05 7.37
N ILE A 102 -4.34 -3.59 6.58
CA ILE A 102 -3.17 -2.86 7.12
C ILE A 102 -3.59 -1.51 7.71
N THR A 103 -4.55 -0.83 7.10
CA THR A 103 -5.09 0.43 7.62
C THR A 103 -5.76 0.23 8.96
N ASP A 104 -6.61 -0.79 9.07
CA ASP A 104 -7.30 -1.13 10.32
C ASP A 104 -6.28 -1.51 11.41
N ALA A 105 -5.25 -2.27 11.06
CA ALA A 105 -4.15 -2.62 11.96
C ALA A 105 -3.30 -1.41 12.40
N SER A 106 -3.28 -0.33 11.61
CA SER A 106 -2.53 0.89 11.91
C SER A 106 -3.24 1.82 12.91
N LEU A 107 -4.54 1.60 13.16
CA LEU A 107 -5.33 2.48 14.00
C LEU A 107 -4.77 2.53 15.43
N GLY A 108 -4.45 3.75 15.88
CA GLY A 108 -3.88 4.00 17.20
C GLY A 108 -2.34 3.86 17.28
N MET A 109 -1.66 3.47 16.19
CA MET A 109 -0.20 3.52 16.13
C MET A 109 0.32 4.96 16.08
N SER A 110 1.49 5.20 16.66
CA SER A 110 2.20 6.45 16.46
C SER A 110 2.90 6.46 15.10
N LEU A 111 3.14 7.66 14.55
CA LEU A 111 3.92 7.80 13.31
C LEU A 111 5.36 7.29 13.48
N GLU A 112 5.92 7.35 14.70
CA GLU A 112 7.25 6.84 15.01
C GLU A 112 7.30 5.31 14.92
N ASP A 113 6.35 4.63 15.57
CA ASP A 113 6.23 3.16 15.52
C ASP A 113 6.04 2.66 14.08
N ALA A 114 5.16 3.32 13.32
CA ALA A 114 4.93 2.96 11.92
C ALA A 114 6.15 3.21 11.04
N ASN A 115 6.93 4.25 11.31
CA ASN A 115 8.17 4.51 10.59
C ASN A 115 9.21 3.43 10.87
N ASP A 116 9.37 2.99 12.12
CA ASP A 116 10.33 1.93 12.47
C ASP A 116 9.90 0.56 11.93
N TRP A 117 8.59 0.27 11.95
CA TRP A 117 8.03 -0.91 11.29
C TRP A 117 8.27 -0.87 9.77
N ALA A 118 7.96 0.25 9.11
CA ALA A 118 8.15 0.42 7.67
C ALA A 118 9.63 0.29 7.25
N LYS A 119 10.57 0.84 8.03
CA LYS A 119 12.01 0.62 7.81
C LYS A 119 12.37 -0.86 7.85
N THR A 120 11.80 -1.61 8.80
CA THR A 120 12.06 -3.05 8.94
C THR A 120 11.57 -3.82 7.71
N ILE A 121 10.36 -3.53 7.21
CA ILE A 121 9.85 -4.11 5.97
C ILE A 121 10.72 -3.72 4.77
N PHE A 122 11.10 -2.45 4.67
CA PHE A 122 11.96 -1.97 3.58
C PHE A 122 13.29 -2.73 3.52
N GLU A 123 13.99 -2.83 4.65
CA GLU A 123 15.29 -3.50 4.73
C GLU A 123 15.19 -5.00 4.39
N LYS A 124 14.11 -5.68 4.81
CA LYS A 124 13.91 -7.12 4.55
C LYS A 124 13.49 -7.43 3.13
N HIS A 125 12.54 -6.65 2.58
CA HIS A 125 11.76 -7.05 1.41
C HIS A 125 11.93 -6.16 0.18
N LEU A 126 12.37 -4.91 0.35
CA LEU A 126 12.34 -3.92 -0.74
C LEU A 126 13.74 -3.41 -1.12
N LYS A 127 14.65 -3.31 -0.16
CA LYS A 127 15.98 -2.75 -0.37
C LYS A 127 16.77 -3.57 -1.39
N ASN A 128 17.24 -2.89 -2.43
CA ASN A 128 17.99 -3.47 -3.55
C ASN A 128 17.25 -4.62 -4.26
N LYS A 129 15.91 -4.66 -4.17
CA LYS A 129 15.08 -5.64 -4.89
C LYS A 129 14.51 -5.02 -6.16
N ILE A 130 14.36 -5.86 -7.17
CA ILE A 130 13.75 -5.50 -8.44
C ILE A 130 12.26 -5.88 -8.35
N PRO A 131 11.33 -4.99 -8.75
CA PRO A 131 9.90 -5.28 -8.80
C PRO A 131 9.58 -6.61 -9.48
N GLN A 132 8.69 -7.38 -8.87
CA GLN A 132 8.33 -8.70 -9.37
C GLN A 132 7.27 -8.61 -10.46
N LYS A 133 7.49 -9.38 -11.53
CA LYS A 133 6.48 -9.65 -12.55
C LYS A 133 5.49 -10.67 -12.01
N GLY A 134 4.22 -10.41 -12.29
CA GLY A 134 3.08 -11.04 -11.64
C GLY A 134 2.05 -11.44 -12.67
N LYS A 135 0.80 -11.44 -12.22
CA LYS A 135 -0.32 -12.00 -12.98
C LYS A 135 -1.37 -10.94 -13.25
N THR A 136 -2.02 -11.06 -14.40
CA THR A 136 -3.27 -10.34 -14.67
C THR A 136 -4.37 -10.80 -13.73
N PHE A 137 -5.45 -10.03 -13.64
CA PHE A 137 -6.65 -10.35 -12.88
C PHE A 137 -7.17 -11.74 -13.25
N GLN A 138 -7.26 -12.04 -14.55
CA GLN A 138 -7.75 -13.32 -15.06
C GLN A 138 -6.87 -14.51 -14.69
N GLU A 139 -5.57 -14.29 -14.47
CA GLU A 139 -4.61 -15.33 -14.09
C GLU A 139 -4.56 -15.57 -12.57
N CYS A 140 -4.95 -14.58 -11.76
CA CYS A 140 -4.92 -14.68 -10.31
C CYS A 140 -6.30 -14.65 -9.64
N TYR A 141 -7.40 -14.70 -10.40
CA TYR A 141 -8.76 -14.82 -9.89
C TYR A 141 -9.56 -15.90 -10.63
N ASP A 142 -10.47 -16.54 -9.90
CA ASP A 142 -11.56 -17.29 -10.52
C ASP A 142 -12.62 -16.29 -11.03
N LEU A 143 -12.76 -16.18 -12.35
CA LEU A 143 -13.67 -15.24 -12.99
C LEU A 143 -15.15 -15.56 -12.82
N LYS A 144 -15.50 -16.80 -12.42
CA LYS A 144 -16.89 -17.19 -12.19
C LYS A 144 -17.35 -16.78 -10.78
N THR A 145 -16.48 -16.96 -9.80
CA THR A 145 -16.78 -16.66 -8.39
C THR A 145 -16.26 -15.29 -7.96
N LEU A 146 -15.41 -14.65 -8.77
CA LEU A 146 -14.68 -13.41 -8.46
C LEU A 146 -13.87 -13.52 -7.17
N THR A 147 -13.29 -14.69 -6.92
CA THR A 147 -12.43 -14.94 -5.75
C THR A 147 -10.96 -15.02 -6.13
N PRO A 148 -10.05 -14.49 -5.29
CA PRO A 148 -8.61 -14.57 -5.55
C PRO A 148 -8.13 -16.03 -5.56
N SER A 149 -7.05 -16.27 -6.30
CA SER A 149 -6.39 -17.57 -6.34
C SER A 149 -5.84 -17.93 -4.97
N ARG A 150 -5.76 -19.24 -4.71
CA ARG A 150 -5.16 -19.77 -3.49
C ARG A 150 -3.72 -19.30 -3.30
N GLU A 151 -2.96 -19.20 -4.38
CA GLU A 151 -1.60 -18.67 -4.38
C GLU A 151 -1.53 -17.24 -3.84
N TYR A 152 -2.41 -16.34 -4.31
CA TYR A 152 -2.39 -14.96 -3.85
C TYR A 152 -2.80 -14.87 -2.36
N ILE A 153 -3.78 -15.67 -1.95
CA ILE A 153 -4.16 -15.77 -0.53
C ILE A 153 -2.98 -16.26 0.31
N GLU A 154 -2.28 -17.32 -0.12
CA GLU A 154 -1.15 -17.90 0.64
C GLU A 154 0.04 -16.95 0.75
N LEU A 155 0.33 -16.16 -0.30
CA LEU A 155 1.34 -15.09 -0.24
C LEU A 155 0.99 -14.07 0.84
N TYR A 156 -0.27 -13.63 0.91
CA TYR A 156 -0.68 -12.66 1.91
C TYR A 156 -0.72 -13.24 3.32
N GLU A 157 -1.26 -14.44 3.49
CA GLU A 157 -1.29 -15.14 4.79
C GLU A 157 0.12 -15.38 5.36
N LYS A 158 1.10 -15.65 4.51
CA LYS A 158 2.51 -15.74 4.91
C LYS A 158 3.01 -14.38 5.43
N ALA A 159 2.72 -13.30 4.71
CA ALA A 159 3.12 -11.96 5.11
C ALA A 159 2.46 -11.52 6.42
N LYS A 160 1.16 -11.82 6.63
CA LYS A 160 0.44 -11.51 7.88
C LYS A 160 1.09 -12.14 9.11
N LYS A 161 1.61 -13.37 9.01
CA LYS A 161 2.36 -14.01 10.10
C LYS A 161 3.62 -13.24 10.43
N GLU A 162 4.39 -12.83 9.41
CA GLU A 162 5.58 -12.01 9.62
C GLU A 162 5.23 -10.64 10.22
N TYR A 163 4.13 -10.01 9.78
CA TYR A 163 3.69 -8.73 10.32
C TYR A 163 3.32 -8.86 11.80
N ALA A 164 2.66 -9.95 12.19
CA ALA A 164 2.33 -10.22 13.58
C ALA A 164 3.59 -10.41 14.45
N ASP A 165 4.62 -11.07 13.93
CA ASP A 165 5.93 -11.20 14.61
C ASP A 165 6.63 -9.85 14.79
N LEU A 166 6.35 -8.89 13.89
CA LEU A 166 6.81 -7.50 13.96
C LEU A 166 5.87 -6.57 14.75
N GLY A 167 4.84 -7.11 15.40
CA GLY A 167 3.91 -6.37 16.26
C GLY A 167 2.71 -5.74 15.53
N LEU A 168 2.54 -5.98 14.23
CA LEU A 168 1.38 -5.52 13.46
C LEU A 168 0.42 -6.69 13.19
N LYS A 169 -0.70 -6.74 13.92
CA LYS A 169 -1.72 -7.79 13.75
C LYS A 169 -2.76 -7.35 12.74
N VAL A 170 -2.89 -8.13 11.68
CA VAL A 170 -3.77 -7.89 10.54
C VAL A 170 -4.81 -9.01 10.50
N GLU A 171 -6.10 -8.67 10.37
CA GLU A 171 -7.22 -9.62 10.46
C GLU A 171 -7.30 -10.56 9.27
#